data_AF-A0A949IDX1-F1
#
_entry.id   AF-A0A949IDX1-F1
#
_cell.length_a   1.000
_cell.length_b   1.000
_cell.length_c   1.000
_cell.angle_alpha   90.00
_cell.angle_beta   90.00
_cell.angle_gamma   90.00
#
_symmetry.space_group_name_H-M   'P 1'
#
loop_
_entity.id
_entity.type
_entity.pdbx_description
1 polymer ?
#
loop_
_entity_poly.entity_id
_entity_poly.type
_entity_poly.pdbx_seq_one_letter_code
_entity_poly.pdbx_strand_id
1 'polypeptide(L)'
;DVGDGAKGYNAVTMQHGAEPNSAVVKEILAKVYDKGQGTGPKDEVGSVLYMRGAISAMLGVEGVRRAQERYGKGKVMTGEETRWGLENLALDQKKLDALGFAGVMRPVSTSCVDHLGANWARIETWDGKKWVVGNDWYQADEQIINPMVKAAADKYAAEKKIQRRSAADCQA
;
A
#
# COMPACT_ATOMS: atom_id res chain seq x y z
N ASP A 1 9.63 -32.37 -3.42
CA ASP A 1 9.47 -31.23 -2.51
C ASP A 1 8.16 -30.51 -2.84
N VAL A 2 7.47 -29.91 -1.87
CA VAL A 2 6.19 -29.21 -2.11
C VAL A 2 6.38 -28.01 -3.05
N GLY A 3 7.54 -27.34 -2.99
CA GLY A 3 7.90 -26.24 -3.89
C GLY A 3 7.95 -26.69 -5.34
N ASP A 4 8.70 -27.75 -5.66
CA ASP A 4 8.77 -28.24 -7.05
C ASP A 4 7.40 -28.69 -7.58
N GLY A 5 6.58 -29.32 -6.73
CA GLY A 5 5.24 -29.80 -7.08
C GLY A 5 4.22 -28.69 -7.34
N ALA A 6 4.46 -27.49 -6.82
CA ALA A 6 3.56 -26.33 -6.97
C ALA A 6 3.87 -25.47 -8.19
N LYS A 7 4.86 -25.84 -9.03
CA LYS A 7 5.26 -25.06 -10.21
C LYS A 7 4.05 -24.77 -11.11
N GLY A 8 3.87 -23.50 -11.48
CA GLY A 8 2.74 -23.01 -12.27
C GLY A 8 1.54 -22.52 -11.44
N TYR A 9 1.60 -22.63 -10.11
CA TYR A 9 0.60 -22.02 -9.23
C TYR A 9 0.60 -20.49 -9.39
N ASN A 10 -0.59 -19.91 -9.53
CA ASN A 10 -0.80 -18.47 -9.68
C ASN A 10 -1.43 -17.88 -8.42
N ALA A 11 -0.92 -16.73 -7.99
CA ALA A 11 -1.46 -15.93 -6.91
C ALA A 11 -1.74 -14.50 -7.37
N VAL A 12 -2.70 -13.85 -6.71
CA VAL A 12 -2.98 -12.43 -6.91
C VAL A 12 -2.16 -11.62 -5.91
N THR A 13 -1.43 -10.63 -6.40
CA THR A 13 -0.75 -9.62 -5.59
C THR A 13 -1.48 -8.30 -5.69
N MET A 14 -1.88 -7.75 -4.54
CA MET A 14 -2.51 -6.44 -4.46
C MET A 14 -1.41 -5.37 -4.48
N GLN A 15 -1.26 -4.69 -5.61
CA GLN A 15 -0.16 -3.77 -5.95
C GLN A 15 1.23 -4.42 -6.06
N HIS A 16 1.71 -5.08 -5.00
CA HIS A 16 3.12 -5.43 -4.86
C HIS A 16 3.36 -6.95 -4.71
N GLY A 17 4.47 -7.46 -5.26
CA GLY A 17 4.95 -8.82 -5.04
C GLY A 17 6.26 -8.86 -4.25
N ALA A 18 7.08 -9.89 -4.52
CA ALA A 18 8.49 -9.88 -4.15
C ALA A 18 9.27 -8.95 -5.08
N GLU A 19 10.02 -8.00 -4.52
CA GLU A 19 10.70 -6.92 -5.24
C GLU A 19 12.16 -6.72 -4.78
N PRO A 20 12.99 -7.79 -4.74
CA PRO A 20 14.36 -7.74 -4.20
C PRO A 20 15.28 -6.78 -4.97
N ASN A 21 14.90 -6.39 -6.18
CA ASN A 21 15.69 -5.52 -7.06
C ASN A 21 15.23 -4.06 -7.06
N SER A 22 14.15 -3.73 -6.33
CA SER A 22 13.62 -2.38 -6.24
C SER A 22 14.61 -1.40 -5.60
N ALA A 23 14.45 -0.11 -5.90
CA ALA A 23 15.32 0.92 -5.36
C ALA A 23 15.24 0.99 -3.83
N VAL A 24 14.03 0.91 -3.25
CA VAL A 24 13.84 0.91 -1.79
C VAL A 24 14.54 -0.26 -1.10
N VAL A 25 14.52 -1.47 -1.68
CA VAL A 25 15.23 -2.63 -1.12
C VAL A 25 16.74 -2.41 -1.12
N LYS A 26 17.29 -1.92 -2.24
CA LYS A 26 18.72 -1.60 -2.33
C LYS A 26 19.13 -0.53 -1.32
N GLU A 27 18.30 0.49 -1.13
CA GLU A 27 18.55 1.52 -0.10
C GLU A 27 18.52 0.95 1.31
N ILE A 28 17.55 0.10 1.64
CA ILE A 28 17.45 -0.54 2.95
C ILE A 28 18.68 -1.41 3.22
N LEU A 29 19.10 -2.21 2.25
CA LEU A 29 20.29 -3.03 2.38
C LEU A 29 21.53 -2.18 2.65
N ALA A 30 21.75 -1.13 1.85
CA ALA A 30 22.93 -0.28 1.94
C ALA A 30 22.95 0.62 3.19
N LYS A 31 21.80 1.20 3.56
CA LYS A 31 21.73 2.21 4.63
C LYS A 31 21.54 1.59 6.01
N VAL A 32 20.96 0.38 6.11
CA VAL A 32 20.62 -0.26 7.38
C VAL A 32 21.41 -1.55 7.59
N TYR A 33 21.28 -2.52 6.68
CA TYR A 33 21.88 -3.85 6.87
C TYR A 33 23.40 -3.84 6.74
N ASP A 34 23.96 -3.13 5.76
CA ASP A 34 25.42 -3.03 5.58
C ASP A 34 26.11 -2.26 6.72
N LYS A 35 25.33 -1.52 7.52
CA LYS A 35 25.80 -0.87 8.75
C LYS A 35 25.59 -1.69 10.02
N GLY A 36 25.10 -2.93 9.89
CA GLY A 36 24.79 -3.79 11.04
C GLY A 36 23.60 -3.32 11.89
N GLN A 37 22.73 -2.48 11.32
CA GLN A 37 21.54 -1.94 12.01
C GLN A 37 20.25 -2.69 11.65
N GLY A 38 20.33 -3.73 10.83
CA GLY A 38 19.21 -4.62 10.52
C GLY A 38 18.90 -5.54 11.70
N THR A 39 17.62 -5.74 11.99
CA THR A 39 17.16 -6.56 13.13
C THR A 39 16.55 -7.90 12.72
N GLY A 40 16.40 -8.17 11.42
CA GLY A 40 15.86 -9.42 10.87
C GLY A 40 16.81 -10.09 9.86
N PRO A 41 16.39 -11.22 9.24
CA PRO A 41 17.18 -11.91 8.22
C PRO A 41 17.38 -11.02 6.98
N LYS A 42 18.63 -10.89 6.53
CA LYS A 42 19.00 -10.01 5.39
C LYS A 42 18.42 -10.52 4.06
N ASP A 43 18.26 -11.83 3.92
CA ASP A 43 17.72 -12.52 2.75
C ASP A 43 16.20 -12.37 2.60
N GLU A 44 15.48 -11.98 3.65
CA GLU A 44 14.05 -11.66 3.58
C GLU A 44 13.78 -10.25 3.02
N VAL A 45 14.78 -9.37 2.93
CA VAL A 45 14.61 -8.00 2.45
C VAL A 45 14.20 -8.03 0.98
N GLY A 46 13.01 -7.50 0.70
CA GLY A 46 12.40 -7.54 -0.63
C GLY A 46 11.50 -8.73 -0.91
N SER A 47 11.37 -9.68 0.03
CA SER A 47 10.29 -10.67 -0.02
C SER A 47 8.91 -10.00 0.07
N VAL A 48 7.87 -10.69 -0.37
CA VAL A 48 6.50 -10.13 -0.46
C VAL A 48 5.99 -9.57 0.87
N LEU A 49 6.27 -10.23 2.00
CA LEU A 49 5.84 -9.76 3.33
C LEU A 49 6.69 -8.58 3.82
N TYR A 50 7.99 -8.59 3.52
CA TYR A 50 8.85 -7.44 3.80
C TYR A 50 8.37 -6.20 3.06
N MET A 51 8.07 -6.35 1.76
CA MET A 51 7.54 -5.27 0.93
C MET A 51 6.18 -4.78 1.41
N ARG A 52 5.30 -5.67 1.90
CA ARG A 52 4.03 -5.27 2.53
C ARG A 52 4.26 -4.34 3.72
N GLY A 53 5.21 -4.68 4.58
CA GLY A 53 5.60 -3.84 5.72
C GLY A 53 6.18 -2.50 5.28
N ALA A 54 7.08 -2.49 4.31
CA ALA A 54 7.69 -1.27 3.77
C ALA A 54 6.66 -0.31 3.16
N ILE A 55 5.69 -0.84 2.39
CA ILE A 55 4.61 -0.05 1.80
C ILE A 55 3.69 0.48 2.88
N SER A 56 3.32 -0.34 3.87
CA SER A 56 2.45 0.09 4.98
C SER A 56 3.09 1.24 5.77
N ALA A 57 4.40 1.13 6.06
CA ALA A 57 5.17 2.19 6.70
C ALA A 57 5.24 3.46 5.84
N MET A 58 5.49 3.32 4.53
CA MET A 58 5.52 4.44 3.59
C MET A 58 4.17 5.18 3.57
N LEU A 59 3.05 4.47 3.46
CA LEU A 59 1.71 5.07 3.46
C LEU A 59 1.44 5.83 4.77
N GLY A 60 1.80 5.25 5.92
CA GLY A 60 1.67 5.92 7.22
C GLY A 60 2.51 7.20 7.31
N VAL A 61 3.77 7.14 6.88
CA VAL A 61 4.69 8.29 6.88
C VAL A 61 4.21 9.39 5.92
N GLU A 62 3.76 9.03 4.71
CA GLU A 62 3.20 10.00 3.76
C GLU A 62 1.88 10.60 4.25
N GLY A 63 1.03 9.84 4.94
CA GLY A 63 -0.19 10.36 5.57
C GLY A 63 0.12 11.42 6.63
N VAL A 64 1.05 11.13 7.54
CA VAL A 64 1.50 12.11 8.54
C VAL A 64 2.16 13.32 7.87
N ARG A 65 2.94 13.13 6.80
CA ARG A 65 3.54 14.24 6.05
C ARG A 65 2.47 15.14 5.43
N ARG A 66 1.44 14.57 4.80
CA ARG A 66 0.30 15.33 4.27
C ARG A 66 -0.41 16.13 5.37
N ALA A 67 -0.65 15.51 6.52
CA ALA A 67 -1.20 16.21 7.68
C ALA A 67 -0.29 17.38 8.12
N GLN A 68 1.02 17.16 8.23
CA GLN A 68 1.97 18.20 8.61
C GLN A 68 2.05 19.35 7.58
N GLU A 69 1.90 19.08 6.30
CA GLU A 69 1.82 20.12 5.25
C GLU A 69 0.66 21.08 5.49
N ARG A 70 -0.46 20.59 6.06
CA ARG A 70 -1.66 21.38 6.36
C ARG A 70 -1.64 22.01 7.76
N TYR A 71 -1.34 21.23 8.79
CA TYR A 71 -1.52 21.63 10.20
C TYR A 71 -0.23 22.11 10.89
N GLY A 72 0.94 21.92 10.24
CA GLY A 72 2.21 22.50 10.65
C GLY A 72 3.38 21.53 10.55
N LYS A 73 4.35 21.91 9.71
CA LYS A 73 5.56 21.11 9.46
C LYS A 73 6.33 20.84 10.76
N GLY A 74 6.67 19.57 10.99
CA GLY A 74 7.44 19.13 12.16
C GLY A 74 6.66 19.05 13.46
N LYS A 75 5.37 19.38 13.48
CA LYS A 75 4.51 19.19 14.66
C LYS A 75 4.07 17.73 14.80
N VAL A 76 3.79 17.32 16.02
CA VAL A 76 3.06 16.07 16.27
C VAL A 76 1.62 16.25 15.80
N MET A 77 1.13 15.29 15.01
CA MET A 77 -0.25 15.29 14.51
C MET A 77 -1.15 14.53 15.48
N THR A 78 -2.35 15.05 15.69
CA THR A 78 -3.44 14.34 16.37
C THR A 78 -3.97 13.19 15.49
N GLY A 79 -4.81 12.34 16.07
CA GLY A 79 -5.46 11.26 15.31
C GLY A 79 -6.36 11.79 14.18
N GLU A 80 -7.05 12.90 14.40
CA GLU A 80 -7.93 13.53 13.40
C GLU A 80 -7.14 14.14 12.25
N GLU A 81 -6.05 14.85 12.55
CA GLU A 81 -5.14 15.40 11.53
C GLU A 81 -4.45 14.28 10.74
N THR A 82 -4.05 13.20 11.41
CA THR A 82 -3.45 12.03 10.74
C THR A 82 -4.46 11.34 9.83
N ARG A 83 -5.71 11.19 10.28
CA ARG A 83 -6.81 10.70 9.43
C ARG A 83 -6.96 11.59 8.20
N TRP A 84 -7.00 12.91 8.37
CA TRP A 84 -7.08 13.83 7.25
C TRP A 84 -5.94 13.61 6.25
N GLY A 85 -4.70 13.47 6.73
CA GLY A 85 -3.55 13.21 5.87
C GLY A 85 -3.64 11.88 5.10
N LEU A 86 -4.13 10.82 5.76
CA LEU A 86 -4.38 9.50 5.14
C LEU A 86 -5.55 9.52 4.16
N GLU A 87 -6.54 10.39 4.37
CA GLU A 87 -7.66 10.65 3.44
C GLU A 87 -7.28 11.62 2.32
N ASN A 88 -6.06 12.15 2.29
CA ASN A 88 -5.59 13.08 1.26
C ASN A 88 -4.21 12.67 0.73
N LEU A 89 -3.97 11.36 0.65
CA LEU A 89 -2.78 10.86 -0.04
C LEU A 89 -2.90 11.19 -1.52
N ALA A 90 -1.77 11.63 -2.07
CA ALA A 90 -1.60 11.87 -3.49
C ALA A 90 -0.16 11.47 -3.83
N LEU A 91 0.00 10.16 -4.08
CA LEU A 91 1.26 9.52 -4.43
C LEU A 91 1.24 9.29 -5.94
N ASP A 92 1.64 10.32 -6.69
CA ASP A 92 1.85 10.20 -8.13
C ASP A 92 3.12 9.39 -8.46
N GLN A 93 3.33 9.10 -9.74
CA GLN A 93 4.50 8.32 -10.17
C GLN A 93 5.81 9.00 -9.75
N LYS A 94 5.91 10.32 -9.88
CA LYS A 94 7.11 11.09 -9.51
C LYS A 94 7.43 10.92 -8.03
N LYS A 95 6.42 10.94 -7.17
CA LYS A 95 6.55 10.73 -5.74
C LYS A 95 6.99 9.30 -5.42
N LEU A 96 6.40 8.29 -6.06
CA LEU A 96 6.80 6.89 -5.91
C LEU A 96 8.25 6.65 -6.36
N ASP A 97 8.66 7.28 -7.46
CA ASP A 97 10.04 7.21 -7.95
C ASP A 97 11.02 7.80 -6.93
N ALA A 98 10.70 8.97 -6.38
CA ALA A 98 11.53 9.63 -5.37
C ALA A 98 11.61 8.84 -4.05
N LEU A 99 10.61 8.02 -3.73
CA LEU A 99 10.59 7.14 -2.57
C LEU A 99 11.22 5.77 -2.83
N GLY A 100 11.60 5.46 -4.08
CA GLY A 100 12.18 4.18 -4.46
C GLY A 100 11.17 3.04 -4.68
N PHE A 101 9.88 3.36 -4.83
CA PHE A 101 8.78 2.41 -5.06
C PHE A 101 8.34 2.33 -6.53
N ALA A 102 9.13 2.89 -7.45
CA ALA A 102 8.92 2.73 -8.89
C ALA A 102 8.81 1.24 -9.26
N GLY A 103 7.75 0.86 -10.00
CA GLY A 103 7.51 -0.51 -10.43
C GLY A 103 7.01 -1.47 -9.34
N VAL A 104 7.10 -1.09 -8.05
CA VAL A 104 6.61 -1.87 -6.91
C VAL A 104 5.10 -1.73 -6.74
N MET A 105 4.58 -0.52 -6.97
CA MET A 105 3.16 -0.21 -6.87
C MET A 105 2.75 0.87 -7.89
N ARG A 106 1.46 0.94 -8.21
CA ARG A 106 0.89 2.01 -9.01
C ARG A 106 0.62 3.24 -8.14
N PRO A 107 0.46 4.42 -8.76
CA PRO A 107 0.01 5.62 -8.07
C PRO A 107 -1.22 5.38 -7.19
N VAL A 108 -1.24 5.99 -6.01
CA VAL A 108 -2.32 5.88 -5.02
C VAL A 108 -2.80 7.26 -4.65
N SER A 109 -4.11 7.48 -4.70
CA SER A 109 -4.73 8.68 -4.15
C SER A 109 -5.96 8.31 -3.37
N THR A 110 -6.06 8.77 -2.13
CA THR A 110 -7.20 8.50 -1.26
C THR A 110 -8.06 9.74 -1.07
N SER A 111 -9.27 9.54 -0.59
CA SER A 111 -10.23 10.57 -0.23
C SER A 111 -11.06 10.13 0.97
N CYS A 112 -11.84 11.05 1.57
CA CYS A 112 -12.82 10.68 2.60
C CYS A 112 -13.86 9.64 2.12
N VAL A 113 -14.13 9.58 0.81
CA VAL A 113 -15.11 8.63 0.24
C VAL A 113 -14.44 7.34 -0.27
N ASP A 114 -13.13 7.36 -0.50
CA ASP A 114 -12.34 6.23 -0.98
C ASP A 114 -11.05 6.08 -0.15
N HIS A 115 -11.08 5.12 0.77
CA HIS A 115 -9.96 4.78 1.64
C HIS A 115 -9.05 3.69 1.04
N LEU A 116 -9.34 3.19 -0.17
CA LEU A 116 -8.50 2.21 -0.88
C LEU A 116 -7.50 2.93 -1.79
N GLY A 117 -7.99 3.87 -2.59
CA GLY A 117 -7.22 4.78 -3.44
C GLY A 117 -6.59 4.19 -4.70
N ALA A 118 -6.30 2.89 -4.74
CA ALA A 118 -5.93 2.20 -5.97
C ALA A 118 -6.33 0.72 -5.94
N ASN A 119 -7.00 0.27 -6.99
CA ASN A 119 -7.61 -1.05 -7.10
C ASN A 119 -6.92 -1.93 -8.16
N TRP A 120 -5.59 -1.86 -8.22
CA TRP A 120 -4.77 -2.60 -9.16
C TRP A 120 -4.14 -3.85 -8.54
N ALA A 121 -4.07 -4.91 -9.32
CA ALA A 121 -3.43 -6.17 -8.95
C ALA A 121 -2.52 -6.68 -10.08
N ARG A 122 -1.63 -7.59 -9.73
CA ARG A 122 -0.83 -8.39 -10.67
C ARG A 122 -1.01 -9.86 -10.35
N ILE A 123 -0.65 -10.70 -11.31
CA ILE A 123 -0.53 -12.14 -11.10
C ILE A 123 0.94 -12.47 -10.89
N GLU A 124 1.25 -13.23 -9.84
CA GLU A 124 2.55 -13.85 -9.67
C GLU A 124 2.43 -15.36 -9.80
N THR A 125 3.44 -15.98 -10.41
CA THR A 125 3.49 -17.42 -10.66
C THR A 125 4.68 -18.02 -9.94
N TRP A 126 4.47 -19.16 -9.28
CA TRP A 126 5.56 -19.93 -8.69
C TRP A 126 6.28 -20.75 -9.76
N ASP A 127 7.60 -20.56 -9.93
CA ASP A 127 8.39 -21.25 -10.96
C ASP A 127 8.97 -22.61 -10.52
N GLY A 128 8.70 -23.02 -9.28
CA GLY A 128 9.31 -24.17 -8.59
C GLY A 128 10.32 -23.75 -7.52
N LYS A 129 10.87 -22.54 -7.61
CA LYS A 129 11.94 -22.04 -6.71
C LYS A 129 11.68 -20.63 -6.16
N LYS A 130 10.99 -19.78 -6.91
CA LYS A 130 10.66 -18.41 -6.53
C LYS A 130 9.36 -17.94 -7.17
N TRP A 131 8.82 -16.86 -6.61
CA TRP A 131 7.72 -16.11 -7.22
C TRP A 131 8.23 -15.24 -8.37
N VAL A 132 7.51 -15.27 -9.49
CA VAL A 132 7.75 -14.43 -10.66
C VAL A 132 6.52 -13.58 -10.90
N VAL A 133 6.64 -12.27 -10.74
CA VAL A 133 5.54 -11.32 -10.93
C VAL A 133 5.37 -11.04 -12.43
N GLY A 134 4.15 -11.23 -12.94
CA GLY A 134 3.79 -10.93 -14.31
C GLY A 134 3.81 -9.43 -14.62
N ASN A 135 4.00 -9.07 -15.89
CA ASN A 135 4.09 -7.66 -16.31
C ASN A 135 2.73 -6.95 -16.35
N ASP A 136 1.65 -7.71 -16.50
CA ASP A 136 0.31 -7.16 -16.67
C ASP A 136 -0.26 -6.65 -15.35
N TRP A 137 -0.96 -5.52 -15.46
CA TRP A 137 -1.72 -4.90 -14.39
C TRP A 137 -3.20 -5.07 -14.68
N TYR A 138 -3.92 -5.55 -13.68
CA TYR A 138 -5.35 -5.78 -13.74
C TYR A 138 -6.04 -4.77 -12.82
N GLN A 139 -7.01 -4.04 -13.35
CA GLN A 139 -7.82 -3.13 -12.55
C GLN A 139 -9.15 -3.79 -12.20
N ALA A 140 -9.57 -3.64 -10.95
CA ALA A 140 -10.88 -4.09 -10.54
C ALA A 140 -12.00 -3.25 -11.20
N ASP A 141 -13.13 -3.88 -11.52
CA ASP A 141 -14.29 -3.18 -12.09
C ASP A 141 -15.11 -2.52 -10.97
N GLU A 142 -14.95 -1.22 -10.83
CA GLU A 142 -15.64 -0.42 -9.82
C GLU A 142 -17.15 -0.31 -10.06
N GLN A 143 -17.63 -0.50 -11.29
CA GLN A 143 -19.07 -0.46 -11.56
C GLN A 143 -19.80 -1.62 -10.88
N ILE A 144 -19.10 -2.75 -10.69
CA ILE A 144 -19.60 -3.93 -9.98
C ILE A 144 -19.33 -3.80 -8.48
N ILE A 145 -18.13 -3.36 -8.10
CA ILE A 145 -17.68 -3.39 -6.70
C ILE A 145 -18.28 -2.26 -5.86
N ASN A 146 -18.38 -1.03 -6.39
CA ASN A 146 -18.86 0.13 -5.62
C ASN A 146 -20.27 -0.04 -5.06
N PRO A 147 -21.26 -0.59 -5.80
CA PRO A 147 -22.57 -0.91 -5.24
C PRO A 147 -22.50 -1.88 -4.05
N MET A 148 -21.63 -2.89 -4.11
CA MET A 148 -21.45 -3.87 -3.04
C MET A 148 -20.79 -3.26 -1.81
N VAL A 149 -19.73 -2.46 -2.00
CA VAL A 149 -19.05 -1.72 -0.92
C VAL A 149 -20.04 -0.78 -0.22
N LYS A 150 -20.82 -0.02 -1.00
CA LYS A 150 -21.85 0.85 -0.46
C LYS A 150 -22.89 0.07 0.34
N ALA A 151 -23.45 -1.00 -0.22
CA ALA A 151 -24.45 -1.80 0.48
C ALA A 151 -23.91 -2.39 1.80
N ALA A 152 -22.67 -2.88 1.81
CA ALA A 152 -22.02 -3.40 3.02
C ALA A 152 -21.78 -2.29 4.06
N ALA A 153 -21.28 -1.13 3.64
CA ALA A 153 -21.05 0.01 4.53
C ALA A 153 -22.36 0.56 5.12
N ASP A 154 -23.42 0.69 4.31
CA ASP A 154 -24.75 1.13 4.74
C ASP A 154 -25.33 0.18 5.79
N LYS A 155 -25.25 -1.13 5.53
CA LYS A 155 -25.70 -2.16 6.47
C LYS A 155 -24.94 -2.09 7.79
N TYR A 156 -23.61 -2.04 7.74
CA TYR A 156 -22.77 -1.95 8.94
C TYR A 156 -23.08 -0.69 9.76
N ALA A 157 -23.23 0.46 9.10
CA ALA A 157 -23.56 1.71 9.77
C ALA A 157 -24.93 1.65 10.47
N ALA A 158 -25.94 1.06 9.82
CA ALA A 158 -27.26 0.87 10.43
C ALA A 158 -27.21 -0.06 11.65
N GLU A 159 -26.55 -1.22 11.53
CA GLU A 159 -26.43 -2.21 12.61
C GLU A 159 -25.67 -1.65 13.82
N LYS A 160 -24.63 -0.86 13.58
CA LYS A 160 -23.81 -0.25 14.63
C LYS A 160 -24.30 1.13 15.07
N LYS A 161 -25.41 1.62 14.51
CA LYS A 161 -25.96 2.96 14.76
C LYS A 161 -24.92 4.07 14.56
N ILE A 162 -24.08 3.93 13.53
CA ILE A 162 -23.06 4.90 13.15
C ILE A 162 -23.67 5.92 12.21
N GLN A 163 -23.59 7.19 12.57
CA GLN A 163 -23.93 8.29 11.67
C GLN A 163 -22.81 8.48 10.65
N ARG A 164 -23.17 8.59 9.36
CA ARG A 164 -22.17 8.90 8.33
C ARG A 164 -21.62 10.31 8.52
N ARG A 165 -20.33 10.44 8.20
CA ARG A 165 -19.69 11.74 8.04
C ARG A 165 -20.39 12.55 6.96
N SER A 166 -20.58 13.82 7.23
CA SER A 166 -21.03 14.82 6.28
C SER A 166 -19.89 15.20 5.34
N ALA A 167 -20.22 15.90 4.25
CA ALA A 167 -19.22 16.48 3.37
C ALA A 167 -18.32 17.50 4.10
N ALA A 168 -18.85 18.21 5.10
CA ALA A 168 -18.07 19.13 5.92
C ALA A 168 -17.01 18.39 6.75
N ASP A 169 -17.37 17.23 7.32
CA ASP A 169 -16.44 16.38 8.09
C ASP A 169 -15.31 15.81 7.21
N CYS A 170 -15.51 15.74 5.90
CA CYS A 170 -14.52 15.30 4.92
C CYS A 170 -13.56 16.42 4.48
N GLN A 171 -13.89 17.69 4.74
CA GLN A 171 -13.04 18.84 4.39
C GLN A 171 -12.25 19.41 5.57
N ALA A 172 -12.60 19.04 6.80
CA ALA A 172 -11.98 19.49 8.04
C ALA A 172 -10.54 19.01 8.21
#